data_AF-A0A8J5JZK5-F1
#
_entry.id   AF-A0A8J5JZK5-F1
#
_cell.length_a   1.000
_cell.length_b   1.000
_cell.length_c   1.000
_cell.angle_alpha   90.00
_cell.angle_beta   90.00
_cell.angle_gamma   90.00
#
_symmetry.space_group_name_H-M   'P 1'
#
loop_
_entity.id
_entity.type
_entity.pdbx_description
1 polymer ?
#
loop_
_entity_poly.entity_id
_entity_poly.type
_entity_poly.pdbx_seq_one_letter_code
_entity_poly.pdbx_strand_id
1 'polypeptide(L)' 'MGGASEAGGGSLVGGGPRCNFCGKVFRWPCLLQRHIRIHTGERPYSCPHCPYAAAQKFDVTKHILALHLDKIQRPLP' A
#
# COMPACT_ATOMS: atom_id res chain seq x y z
N MET A 1 33.63 -3.42 31.71
CA MET A 1 32.25 -3.58 31.16
C MET A 1 32.29 -2.90 29.79
N GLY A 2 32.71 -3.58 28.72
CA GLY A 2 31.84 -4.43 27.88
C GLY A 2 30.83 -3.54 27.17
N GLY A 3 30.89 -3.24 25.88
CA GLY A 3 31.25 -4.06 24.73
C GLY A 3 29.97 -4.28 23.89
N ALA A 4 30.06 -3.93 22.61
CA ALA A 4 29.06 -4.05 21.54
C ALA A 4 27.99 -2.94 21.44
N SER A 5 28.06 -2.18 20.33
CA SER A 5 26.91 -1.86 19.49
C SER A 5 27.36 -1.74 18.04
N GLU A 6 27.25 -2.88 17.36
CA GLU A 6 26.75 -3.04 15.99
C GLU A 6 27.45 -2.31 14.84
N ALA A 7 28.26 -3.08 14.10
CA ALA A 7 28.68 -2.76 12.75
C ALA A 7 27.46 -2.73 11.82
N GLY A 8 26.86 -1.56 11.65
CA GLY A 8 25.87 -1.31 10.61
C GLY A 8 26.54 -1.20 9.25
N GLY A 9 26.62 -2.31 8.52
CA GLY A 9 26.93 -2.32 7.09
C GLY A 9 25.91 -1.51 6.30
N GLY A 10 26.19 -0.22 6.10
CA GLY A 10 25.38 0.69 5.30
C GLY A 10 25.77 0.59 3.83
N SER A 11 25.09 -0.32 3.13
CA SER A 11 25.08 -0.43 1.68
C SER A 11 24.96 0.95 1.01
N LEU A 12 25.88 1.23 0.09
CA LEU A 12 25.92 2.31 -0.91
C LEU A 12 24.52 2.87 -1.22
N VAL A 13 24.14 3.96 -0.55
CA VAL A 13 22.80 4.55 -0.66
C VAL A 13 22.66 5.29 -1.99
N GLY A 14 22.15 4.59 -3.00
CA GLY A 14 21.45 5.24 -4.10
C GLY A 14 20.23 5.97 -3.53
N GLY A 15 20.26 7.30 -3.53
CA GLY A 15 19.23 8.16 -2.94
C GLY A 15 17.87 8.01 -3.62
N GLY A 16 17.02 7.14 -3.08
CA GLY A 16 15.64 6.97 -3.49
C GLY A 16 14.65 7.71 -2.57
N PRO A 17 13.42 7.98 -3.04
CA PRO A 17 12.35 8.56 -2.22
C PRO A 17 12.08 7.73 -0.97
N ARG A 18 12.12 8.39 0.20
CA ARG A 18 12.02 7.77 1.53
C ARG A 18 10.71 8.11 2.24
N CYS A 19 10.14 7.13 2.94
CA CYS A 19 8.98 7.35 3.80
C CYS A 19 9.37 8.04 5.10
N ASN A 20 8.69 9.14 5.42
CA ASN A 20 8.95 9.92 6.62
C ASN A 20 8.37 9.29 7.90
N PHE A 21 7.48 8.31 7.78
CA PHE A 21 6.88 7.61 8.92
C PHE A 21 7.69 6.38 9.36
N CYS A 22 8.32 5.66 8.42
CA CYS A 22 9.00 4.39 8.73
C CYS A 22 10.39 4.24 8.09
N GLY A 23 10.92 5.27 7.43
CA GLY A 23 12.27 5.27 6.85
C GLY A 23 12.46 4.38 5.62
N LYS A 24 11.43 3.63 5.18
CA LYS A 24 11.51 2.77 3.99
C LYS A 24 11.84 3.56 2.73
N VAL A 25 12.80 3.07 1.95
CA VAL A 25 13.22 3.66 0.67
C VAL A 25 12.51 2.95 -0.47
N PHE A 26 11.99 3.71 -1.43
CA PHE A 26 11.29 3.21 -2.60
C PHE A 26 12.08 3.53 -3.86
N ARG A 27 11.91 2.68 -4.88
CA ARG A 27 12.51 2.90 -6.20
C ARG A 27 11.95 4.13 -6.93
N TRP A 28 10.67 4.45 -6.69
CA TRP A 28 9.96 5.51 -7.41
C TRP A 28 9.09 6.34 -6.46
N PRO A 29 8.94 7.66 -6.70
CA PRO A 29 8.12 8.52 -5.86
C PRO A 29 6.64 8.11 -5.80
N CYS A 30 6.11 7.59 -6.92
CA CYS A 30 4.72 7.09 -6.97
C CYS A 30 4.48 5.91 -6.02
N LEU A 31 5.49 5.05 -5.81
CA LEU A 31 5.40 3.94 -4.85
C LEU A 31 5.43 4.45 -3.41
N LEU A 32 6.24 5.48 -3.14
CA LEU A 32 6.25 6.15 -1.83
C LEU A 32 4.89 6.81 -1.54
N GLN A 33 4.36 7.59 -2.47
CA GLN A 33 3.04 8.25 -2.31
C GLN A 33 1.94 7.22 -2.04
N ARG A 34 1.96 6.13 -2.79
CA ARG A 34 1.06 5.00 -2.59
C ARG A 34 1.21 4.38 -1.20
N HIS A 35 2.45 4.22 -0.74
CA HIS A 35 2.77 3.66 0.57
C HIS A 35 2.32 4.56 1.72
N ILE A 36 2.45 5.89 1.60
CA ILE A 36 2.07 6.83 2.66
C ILE A 36 0.61 6.66 3.11
N ARG A 37 -0.28 6.24 2.21
CA ARG A 37 -1.70 5.96 2.52
C ARG A 37 -1.91 4.93 3.63
N ILE A 38 -0.95 4.04 3.88
CA ILE A 38 -1.05 3.09 5.01
C ILE A 38 -0.87 3.77 6.36
N HIS A 39 -0.15 4.90 6.39
CA HIS A 39 0.10 5.67 7.61
C HIS A 39 -0.99 6.70 7.84
N THR A 40 -1.49 7.34 6.77
CA THR A 40 -2.58 8.33 6.87
C THR A 40 -3.95 7.68 7.02
N GLY A 41 -4.09 6.40 6.66
CA GLY A 41 -5.37 5.71 6.63
C GLY A 41 -6.27 6.15 5.46
N GLU A 42 -5.75 6.94 4.52
CA GLU A 42 -6.51 7.38 3.36
C GLU A 42 -6.93 6.19 2.49
N ARG A 43 -8.23 6.13 2.19
CA ARG A 43 -8.85 5.09 1.37
C ARG A 43 -9.60 5.71 0.20
N PRO A 44 -8.89 6.24 -0.80
CA PRO A 44 -9.51 6.97 -1.91
C PRO A 44 -10.28 6.06 -2.89
N TYR A 45 -10.15 4.74 -2.77
CA TYR A 45 -10.87 3.79 -3.62
C TYR A 45 -11.99 3.16 -2.83
N SER A 46 -13.22 3.44 -3.23
CA SER A 46 -14.43 2.89 -2.63
C SER A 46 -15.06 1.83 -3.52
N CYS A 47 -15.65 0.82 -2.90
CA CYS A 47 -16.49 -0.15 -3.57
C CYS A 47 -17.82 0.51 -3.99
N PRO A 48 -18.31 0.29 -5.23
CA PRO A 48 -19.59 0.83 -5.65
C PRO A 48 -20.80 0.09 -5.08
N HIS A 49 -20.62 -1.12 -4.54
CA HIS A 49 -21.71 -1.97 -4.07
C HIS A 49 -21.85 -2.00 -2.54
N CYS A 50 -20.84 -1.54 -1.79
CA CYS A 50 -20.88 -1.53 -0.33
C CYS A 50 -19.95 -0.44 0.26
N PRO A 51 -20.02 -0.17 1.58
CA PRO A 51 -19.16 0.83 2.24
C PRO A 51 -17.67 0.50 2.32
N TYR A 52 -17.21 -0.61 1.74
CA TYR A 52 -15.79 -0.99 1.75
C TYR A 52 -14.95 0.02 0.95
N ALA A 53 -13.85 0.47 1.53
CA ALA A 53 -12.86 1.30 0.86
C ALA A 53 -11.44 0.84 1.19
N ALA A 54 -10.51 1.03 0.25
CA ALA A 54 -9.12 0.64 0.40
C ALA A 54 -8.16 1.75 -0.05
N ALA A 55 -6.93 1.67 0.46
CA ALA A 55 -5.85 2.57 0.08
C ALA A 55 -5.39 2.37 -1.37
N GLN A 56 -5.64 1.17 -1.93
CA GLN A 56 -5.21 0.75 -3.26
C GLN A 56 -6.35 0.24 -4.12
N LYS A 57 -6.26 0.53 -5.43
CA LYS A 57 -7.27 0.11 -6.40
C LYS A 57 -7.38 -1.42 -6.49
N PHE A 58 -6.26 -2.12 -6.46
CA PHE A 58 -6.25 -3.58 -6.61
C PHE A 58 -6.96 -4.29 -5.44
N ASP A 59 -6.95 -3.72 -4.23
CA ASP A 59 -7.65 -4.26 -3.07
C ASP A 59 -9.17 -4.19 -3.27
N VAL A 60 -9.68 -3.04 -3.74
CA VAL A 60 -11.11 -2.89 -4.08
C VAL A 60 -11.50 -3.82 -5.23
N THR A 61 -10.67 -3.94 -6.27
CA THR A 61 -10.95 -4.86 -7.37
C THR A 61 -11.06 -6.30 -6.88
N LYS A 62 -10.11 -6.79 -6.08
CA LYS A 62 -10.18 -8.14 -5.50
C LYS A 62 -11.43 -8.33 -4.64
N HIS A 63 -11.76 -7.33 -3.82
CA HIS A 63 -12.97 -7.32 -3.01
C HIS A 63 -14.24 -7.44 -3.86
N ILE A 64 -14.39 -6.61 -4.91
CA ILE A 64 -15.53 -6.67 -5.83
C ILE A 64 -15.60 -8.03 -6.48
N LEU A 65 -14.50 -8.54 -7.02
CA LEU A 65 -14.46 -9.83 -7.69
C LEU A 65 -14.81 -11.00 -6.75
N ALA A 66 -14.46 -10.90 -5.47
CA ALA A 66 -14.72 -11.95 -4.50
C ALA A 66 -16.15 -11.92 -3.92
N LEU A 67 -16.74 -10.74 -3.74
CA LEU A 67 -17.99 -10.57 -2.98
C LEU A 67 -19.16 -10.01 -3.77
N HIS A 68 -18.92 -9.32 -4.89
CA HIS A 68 -19.95 -8.62 -5.65
C HIS A 68 -20.04 -9.07 -7.10
N LEU A 69 -18.97 -9.66 -7.64
CA LEU A 69 -18.96 -10.30 -8.94
C LEU A 69 -19.00 -11.82 -8.76
N ASP A 70 -20.14 -12.31 -8.28
CA ASP A 70 -20.48 -13.70 -8.52
C ASP A 70 -20.49 -13.92 -10.05
N LYS A 71 -19.75 -14.92 -10.53
CA LYS A 71 -19.60 -15.19 -11.97
C LYS A 71 -20.93 -15.57 -12.66
N ILE A 72 -22.05 -15.58 -11.94
CA ILE A 72 -23.39 -15.98 -12.39
C ILE A 72 -24.44 -14.87 -12.14
N GLN A 73 -24.08 -13.59 -12.21
CA GLN A 73 -25.10 -12.52 -12.27
C GLN A 73 -25.15 -11.92 -13.68
N ARG A 74 -26.25 -12.28 -14.37
CA ARG A 74 -26.79 -11.68 -15.60
C ARG A 74 -26.62 -10.15 -15.63
N PRO A 75 -26.50 -9.55 -16.84
CA PRO A 75 -26.57 -8.10 -16.96
C PRO A 75 -27.88 -7.59 -16.36
N LEU A 76 -27.80 -6.66 -15.41
CA LEU A 76 -28.94 -5.89 -14.90
C LEU A 76 -29.18 -4.66 -15.82
N PRO A 77 -30.43 -4.16 -15.86
CA PRO A 77 -31.12 -3.64 -17.05
C PRO A 77 -30.52 -2.38 -17.68
#